data_AF-A0A495UBZ2-F1
#
_entry.id   AF-A0A495UBZ2-F1
#
_cell.length_a   1.000
_cell.length_b   1.000
_cell.length_c   1.000
_cell.angle_alpha   90.00
_cell.angle_beta   90.00
_cell.angle_gamma   90.00
#
_symmetry.space_group_name_H-M   'P 1'
#
loop_
_entity.id
_entity.type
_entity.pdbx_description
1 polymer ?
#
loop_
_entity_poly.entity_id
_entity_poly.type
_entity_poly.pdbx_seq_one_letter_code
_entity_poly.pdbx_strand_id
1 'polypeptide(L)'
;MSNGRSFYVTTPIFYPSDVPHIGHGYTTVAVDALARWHRQSGDDTWMLTGTDEHGQKMMRAAAANGSTPQEWVDKLVGESWFPLLKTLDVANDDFIRTSQPRHEERVAQFVQALYDRGYIYAGEFEALYCVGCEEFKTEAEIVDGTGAFEGLKVCAIHSKPLELLQEKNYFFKLSEFQDRLLDLYRTVPDFVRPESARNEVVSFVKNGLKDLSISRSTFDWGIGVPWDSSHVIYVWVDALLNYATAVGYGSDPEQFARRWPAYHVVGKDILRFHAVIWPAMLMAAGVEVPRGVFAHGWLLVGGEKMSKSKLTGIAPTEITDVFGSDAYRFYFLSAIAFGQDGSFSWEDLSARYQAELANGFGNLASRTIAMIERYYEGIVPIAGPYTDADLAIQKTVADAATTADAAIERFRIDEAIEAIWTIVTELNGYITINEPWALAKDETQRERLGTVLYTAAEGLRALAVLLSPVMPESTEKLWIALGAAETIGRLHDQPLREAGAWGVLRPGSSVNGLAPLFPRVEQDK
;
A
#
# COMPACT_ATOMS: atom_id res chain seq x y z
N MET A 1 -7.16 3.28 -24.04
CA MET A 1 -6.53 4.60 -24.25
C MET A 1 -6.68 5.36 -22.95
N SER A 2 -5.63 6.00 -22.43
CA SER A 2 -5.74 6.71 -21.15
C SER A 2 -6.71 7.88 -21.25
N ASN A 3 -7.46 8.16 -20.19
CA ASN A 3 -8.41 9.28 -20.12
C ASN A 3 -7.72 10.66 -19.91
N GLY A 4 -6.37 10.70 -19.97
CA GLY A 4 -5.55 11.89 -19.79
C GLY A 4 -5.15 12.21 -18.35
N ARG A 5 -5.64 11.47 -17.34
CA ARG A 5 -5.21 11.63 -15.93
C ARG A 5 -4.03 10.73 -15.63
N SER A 6 -2.97 11.28 -15.04
CA SER A 6 -1.82 10.52 -14.55
C SER A 6 -2.02 10.19 -13.08
N PHE A 7 -1.86 8.92 -12.71
CA PHE A 7 -1.97 8.44 -11.33
C PHE A 7 -0.69 7.70 -10.94
N TYR A 8 0.26 8.43 -10.34
CA TYR A 8 1.46 7.83 -9.79
C TYR A 8 1.26 7.59 -8.29
N VAL A 9 1.36 6.35 -7.83
CA VAL A 9 1.22 5.97 -6.41
C VAL A 9 2.40 5.14 -5.94
N THR A 10 2.83 5.34 -4.69
CA THR A 10 4.00 4.66 -4.12
C THR A 10 3.68 4.00 -2.78
N THR A 11 4.28 2.84 -2.53
CA THR A 11 4.56 2.38 -1.16
C THR A 11 5.73 3.19 -0.59
N PRO A 12 6.07 3.06 0.70
CA PRO A 12 7.44 3.32 1.14
C PRO A 12 8.38 2.35 0.44
N ILE A 13 9.66 2.69 0.37
CA ILE A 13 10.69 1.68 0.18
C ILE A 13 11.04 1.07 1.54
N PHE A 14 11.13 -0.25 1.60
CA PHE A 14 11.25 -0.97 2.86
C PHE A 14 12.71 -1.25 3.20
N TYR A 15 13.08 -1.15 4.47
CA TYR A 15 14.41 -1.49 4.92
C TYR A 15 14.61 -3.02 4.87
N PRO A 16 15.45 -3.58 3.98
CA PRO A 16 15.57 -5.01 3.83
C PRO A 16 16.58 -5.57 4.84
N SER A 17 16.58 -5.11 6.10
CA SER A 17 17.45 -5.71 7.12
C SER A 17 17.03 -7.13 7.52
N ASP A 18 15.81 -7.53 7.14
CA ASP A 18 15.20 -8.82 7.46
C ASP A 18 14.12 -9.16 6.41
N VAL A 19 13.61 -10.39 6.44
CA VAL A 19 12.57 -10.87 5.53
C VAL A 19 11.24 -10.11 5.72
N PRO A 20 10.38 -10.00 4.70
CA PRO A 20 9.11 -9.30 4.83
C PRO A 20 8.13 -9.98 5.81
N HIS A 21 7.20 -9.19 6.36
CA HIS A 21 6.11 -9.66 7.21
C HIS A 21 4.79 -9.03 6.74
N ILE A 22 3.66 -9.44 7.32
CA ILE A 22 2.31 -8.98 6.90
C ILE A 22 2.11 -7.46 6.93
N GLY A 23 2.93 -6.70 7.66
CA GLY A 23 2.90 -5.23 7.67
C GLY A 23 3.38 -4.63 6.34
N HIS A 24 4.47 -5.18 5.78
CA HIS A 24 4.93 -4.78 4.44
C HIS A 24 3.92 -5.20 3.37
N GLY A 25 3.37 -6.41 3.51
CA GLY A 25 2.34 -6.92 2.60
C GLY A 25 1.09 -6.05 2.59
N TYR A 26 0.59 -5.63 3.76
CA TYR A 26 -0.58 -4.76 3.89
C TYR A 26 -0.45 -3.45 3.12
N THR A 27 0.64 -2.70 3.33
CA THR A 27 0.87 -1.46 2.58
C THR A 27 0.99 -1.73 1.07
N THR A 28 1.66 -2.82 0.70
CA THR A 28 1.88 -3.18 -0.70
C THR A 28 0.58 -3.52 -1.42
N VAL A 29 -0.29 -4.35 -0.82
CA VAL A 29 -1.57 -4.73 -1.45
C VAL A 29 -2.56 -3.57 -1.47
N ALA A 30 -2.51 -2.65 -0.51
CA ALA A 30 -3.34 -1.43 -0.53
C ALA A 30 -2.95 -0.52 -1.70
N VAL A 31 -1.66 -0.27 -1.90
CA VAL A 31 -1.17 0.52 -3.03
C VAL A 31 -1.46 -0.17 -4.36
N ASP A 32 -1.29 -1.49 -4.43
CA ASP A 32 -1.60 -2.28 -5.62
C ASP A 32 -3.10 -2.24 -5.97
N ALA A 33 -4.00 -2.34 -4.98
CA ALA A 33 -5.43 -2.22 -5.21
C ALA A 33 -5.82 -0.83 -5.75
N LEU A 34 -5.25 0.25 -5.21
CA LEU A 34 -5.43 1.60 -5.76
C LEU A 34 -4.92 1.69 -7.20
N ALA A 35 -3.72 1.17 -7.47
CA ALA A 35 -3.13 1.20 -8.80
C ALA A 35 -3.97 0.41 -9.82
N ARG A 36 -4.41 -0.81 -9.47
CA ARG A 36 -5.29 -1.64 -10.30
C ARG A 36 -6.62 -0.93 -10.56
N TRP A 37 -7.23 -0.30 -9.56
CA TRP A 37 -8.48 0.45 -9.72
C TRP A 37 -8.34 1.59 -10.72
N HIS A 38 -7.36 2.48 -10.52
CA HIS A 38 -7.11 3.62 -11.41
C HIS A 38 -6.74 3.16 -12.82
N ARG A 39 -5.89 2.13 -12.95
CA ARG A 39 -5.49 1.57 -14.26
C ARG A 39 -6.69 1.01 -15.04
N GLN A 40 -7.53 0.21 -14.38
CA GLN A 40 -8.74 -0.37 -14.99
C GLN A 40 -9.84 0.68 -15.22
N SER A 41 -9.76 1.83 -14.54
CA SER A 41 -10.59 3.02 -14.79
C SER A 41 -10.09 3.89 -15.94
N GLY A 42 -8.98 3.51 -16.58
CA GLY A 42 -8.39 4.19 -17.73
C GLY A 42 -7.43 5.33 -17.39
N ASP A 43 -7.03 5.49 -16.13
CA ASP A 43 -5.99 6.45 -15.75
C ASP A 43 -4.61 5.95 -16.21
N ASP A 44 -3.69 6.86 -16.57
CA ASP A 44 -2.30 6.54 -16.83
C ASP A 44 -1.58 6.27 -15.51
N THR A 45 -1.71 5.05 -15.03
CA THR A 45 -1.25 4.63 -13.71
C THR A 45 0.20 4.17 -13.70
N TRP A 46 0.94 4.51 -12.65
CA TRP A 46 2.25 3.96 -12.32
C TRP A 46 2.30 3.61 -10.83
N MET A 47 2.73 2.41 -10.49
CA MET A 47 2.93 1.96 -9.13
C MET A 47 4.40 1.70 -8.86
N LEU A 48 4.93 2.35 -7.82
CA LEU A 48 6.29 2.10 -7.33
C LEU A 48 6.29 1.40 -5.97
N THR A 49 7.15 0.41 -5.84
CA THR A 49 7.60 -0.13 -4.56
C THR A 49 9.12 -0.35 -4.60
N GLY A 50 9.75 -0.78 -3.51
CA GLY A 50 11.19 -0.97 -3.50
C GLY A 50 11.81 -1.17 -2.12
N THR A 51 13.13 -1.06 -2.05
CA THR A 51 13.94 -1.28 -0.86
C THR A 51 14.91 -0.14 -0.57
N ASP A 52 15.03 0.21 0.71
CA ASP A 52 15.98 1.19 1.27
C ASP A 52 17.21 0.46 1.82
N GLU A 53 18.28 0.46 1.05
CA GLU A 53 19.39 -0.48 1.19
C GLU A 53 20.60 0.09 1.94
N HIS A 54 20.63 1.40 2.24
CA HIS A 54 21.79 2.06 2.83
C HIS A 54 21.72 2.19 4.36
N GLY A 55 22.83 2.62 4.97
CA GLY A 55 22.89 2.98 6.38
C GLY A 55 23.41 1.89 7.32
N GLN A 56 23.67 2.31 8.56
CA GLN A 56 24.37 1.51 9.56
C GLN A 56 23.65 0.21 9.94
N LYS A 57 22.31 0.17 9.90
CA LYS A 57 21.55 -1.04 10.25
C LYS A 57 21.83 -2.18 9.26
N MET A 58 21.88 -1.88 7.96
CA MET A 58 22.22 -2.84 6.90
C MET A 58 23.64 -3.36 7.08
N MET A 59 24.59 -2.44 7.31
CA MET A 59 25.99 -2.79 7.56
C MET A 59 26.15 -3.76 8.75
N ARG A 60 25.45 -3.51 9.86
CA ARG A 60 25.45 -4.40 11.04
C ARG A 60 24.81 -5.76 10.74
N ALA A 61 23.69 -5.78 10.00
CA ALA A 61 23.03 -7.03 9.61
C ALA A 61 23.91 -7.89 8.69
N ALA A 62 24.58 -7.27 7.73
CA ALA A 62 25.52 -7.95 6.83
C ALA A 62 26.73 -8.52 7.59
N ALA A 63 27.33 -7.73 8.49
CA ALA A 63 28.43 -8.18 9.33
C ALA A 63 28.04 -9.36 10.24
N ALA A 64 26.84 -9.33 10.84
CA ALA A 64 26.32 -10.43 11.65
C ALA A 64 26.10 -11.73 10.85
N ASN A 65 25.95 -11.62 9.52
CA ASN A 65 25.79 -12.73 8.59
C ASN A 65 27.05 -13.02 7.76
N GLY A 66 28.20 -12.45 8.14
CA GLY A 66 29.49 -12.70 7.49
C GLY A 66 29.53 -12.33 5.99
N SER A 67 28.75 -11.35 5.57
CA SER A 67 28.63 -10.89 4.17
C SER A 67 28.95 -9.40 4.05
N THR A 68 29.31 -8.92 2.85
CA THR A 68 29.34 -7.47 2.61
C THR A 68 27.91 -6.92 2.57
N PRO A 69 27.70 -5.60 2.82
CA PRO A 69 26.37 -5.01 2.76
C PRO A 69 25.65 -5.22 1.41
N GLN A 70 26.37 -5.08 0.29
CA GLN A 70 25.83 -5.30 -1.05
C GLN A 70 25.37 -6.74 -1.26
N GLU A 71 26.23 -7.72 -0.95
CA GLU A 71 25.89 -9.15 -1.08
C GLU A 71 24.69 -9.52 -0.21
N TRP A 72 24.63 -8.97 1.01
CA TRP A 72 23.54 -9.24 1.94
C TRP A 72 22.19 -8.69 1.43
N VAL A 73 22.18 -7.46 0.92
CA VAL A 73 20.94 -6.88 0.40
C VAL A 73 20.51 -7.53 -0.92
N ASP A 74 21.45 -7.84 -1.82
CA ASP A 74 21.16 -8.57 -3.06
C ASP A 74 20.50 -9.92 -2.77
N LYS A 75 21.03 -10.64 -1.77
CA LYS A 75 20.45 -11.91 -1.30
C LYS A 75 19.03 -11.72 -0.78
N LEU A 76 18.81 -10.80 0.16
CA LEU A 76 17.49 -10.60 0.76
C LEU A 76 16.45 -10.12 -0.26
N VAL A 77 16.83 -9.22 -1.17
CA VAL A 77 15.94 -8.76 -2.23
C VAL A 77 15.55 -9.91 -3.16
N GLY A 78 16.55 -10.70 -3.60
CA GLY A 78 16.34 -11.84 -4.50
C GLY A 78 15.53 -12.98 -3.88
N GLU A 79 15.82 -13.32 -2.62
CA GLU A 79 15.24 -14.50 -1.95
C GLU A 79 13.94 -14.18 -1.19
N SER A 80 13.66 -12.92 -0.85
CA SER A 80 12.52 -12.56 0.00
C SER A 80 11.64 -11.45 -0.53
N TRP A 81 12.19 -10.37 -1.07
CA TRP A 81 11.37 -9.22 -1.51
C TRP A 81 10.75 -9.41 -2.89
N PHE A 82 11.47 -9.93 -3.89
CA PHE A 82 10.85 -10.27 -5.17
C PHE A 82 9.83 -11.41 -5.06
N PRO A 83 10.08 -12.49 -4.29
CA PRO A 83 9.07 -13.52 -4.06
C PRO A 83 7.81 -12.98 -3.39
N LEU A 84 7.92 -12.05 -2.42
CA LEU A 84 6.76 -11.44 -1.77
C LEU A 84 5.76 -10.85 -2.79
N LEU A 85 6.24 -10.13 -3.81
CA LEU A 85 5.38 -9.53 -4.84
C LEU A 85 4.58 -10.60 -5.58
N LYS A 86 5.20 -11.75 -5.86
CA LYS A 86 4.52 -12.89 -6.49
C LYS A 86 3.53 -13.55 -5.54
N THR A 87 3.93 -13.77 -4.29
CA THR A 87 3.07 -14.34 -3.23
C THR A 87 1.78 -13.53 -3.05
N LEU A 88 1.86 -12.21 -3.15
CA LEU A 88 0.75 -11.29 -2.93
C LEU A 88 0.03 -10.83 -4.22
N ASP A 89 0.39 -11.41 -5.37
CA ASP A 89 -0.07 -11.00 -6.72
C ASP A 89 -0.05 -9.46 -6.90
N VAL A 90 1.13 -8.87 -6.74
CA VAL A 90 1.34 -7.42 -6.87
C VAL A 90 1.76 -7.09 -8.29
N ALA A 91 1.11 -6.10 -8.89
CA ALA A 91 1.37 -5.63 -10.25
C ALA A 91 1.99 -4.22 -10.24
N ASN A 92 3.18 -4.11 -9.62
CA ASN A 92 3.97 -2.89 -9.63
C ASN A 92 4.66 -2.66 -11.00
N ASP A 93 4.85 -1.40 -11.36
CA ASP A 93 5.46 -1.02 -12.64
C ASP A 93 6.99 -0.91 -12.55
N ASP A 94 7.52 -0.58 -11.36
CA ASP A 94 8.96 -0.59 -11.06
C ASP A 94 9.22 -1.06 -9.62
N PHE A 95 10.41 -1.62 -9.39
CA PHE A 95 10.96 -1.96 -8.09
C PHE A 95 12.31 -1.24 -7.93
N ILE A 96 12.31 -0.14 -7.19
CA ILE A 96 13.53 0.64 -6.98
C ILE A 96 14.36 0.09 -5.82
N ARG A 97 15.67 0.13 -5.98
CA ARG A 97 16.64 -0.27 -4.95
C ARG A 97 17.61 0.89 -4.78
N THR A 98 17.83 1.36 -3.56
CA THR A 98 18.64 2.58 -3.37
C THR A 98 20.13 2.38 -3.71
N SER A 99 20.63 1.14 -3.70
CA SER A 99 21.97 0.77 -4.16
C SER A 99 22.16 0.80 -5.68
N GLN A 100 21.11 1.05 -6.46
CA GLN A 100 21.24 1.10 -7.92
C GLN A 100 21.95 2.39 -8.35
N PRO A 101 22.90 2.33 -9.31
CA PRO A 101 23.57 3.52 -9.83
C PRO A 101 22.60 4.58 -10.35
N ARG A 102 21.49 4.16 -10.96
CA ARG A 102 20.43 5.07 -11.45
C ARG A 102 19.83 5.93 -10.34
N HIS A 103 19.93 5.52 -9.08
CA HIS A 103 19.45 6.26 -7.93
C HIS A 103 20.57 7.06 -7.27
N GLU A 104 21.71 6.43 -6.99
CA GLU A 104 22.84 7.07 -6.32
C GLU A 104 23.29 8.34 -7.03
N GLU A 105 23.39 8.29 -8.36
CA GLU A 105 23.74 9.44 -9.19
C GLU A 105 22.73 10.59 -9.04
N ARG A 106 21.44 10.27 -8.95
CA ARG A 106 20.38 11.29 -8.85
C ARG A 106 20.35 11.91 -7.47
N VAL A 107 20.61 11.14 -6.43
CA VAL A 107 20.77 11.64 -5.05
C VAL A 107 21.94 12.60 -4.97
N ALA A 108 23.11 12.22 -5.50
CA ALA A 108 24.27 13.10 -5.54
C ALA A 108 23.97 14.42 -6.28
N GLN A 109 23.30 14.35 -7.44
CA GLN A 109 22.88 15.54 -8.20
C GLN A 109 21.88 16.41 -7.43
N PHE A 110 20.88 15.80 -6.80
CA PHE A 110 19.86 16.52 -6.02
C PHE A 110 20.47 17.25 -4.84
N VAL A 111 21.33 16.57 -4.07
CA VAL A 111 22.00 17.13 -2.90
C VAL A 111 23.00 18.22 -3.29
N GLN A 112 23.74 18.06 -4.40
CA GLN A 112 24.57 19.12 -4.96
C GLN A 112 23.74 20.37 -5.31
N ALA A 113 22.58 20.19 -5.96
CA ALA A 113 21.72 21.31 -6.31
C ALA A 113 21.20 22.07 -5.07
N LEU A 114 20.88 21.37 -3.98
CA LEU A 114 20.49 22.00 -2.71
C LEU A 114 21.64 22.79 -2.08
N TYR A 115 22.86 22.27 -2.16
CA TYR A 115 24.06 22.93 -1.66
C TYR A 115 24.39 24.19 -2.45
N ASP A 116 24.39 24.11 -3.78
CA ASP A 116 24.68 25.24 -4.68
C ASP A 116 23.67 26.39 -4.50
N ARG A 117 22.45 26.07 -4.08
CA ARG A 117 21.38 27.04 -3.77
C ARG A 117 21.45 27.60 -2.36
N GLY A 118 22.42 27.18 -1.54
CA GLY A 118 22.63 27.68 -0.19
C GLY A 118 21.65 27.16 0.87
N TYR A 119 20.97 26.03 0.58
CA TYR A 119 20.08 25.36 1.54
C TYR A 119 20.78 24.33 2.42
N ILE A 120 22.05 24.04 2.13
CA ILE A 120 22.89 23.15 2.94
C ILE A 120 24.08 23.94 3.46
N TYR A 121 24.39 23.78 4.74
CA TYR A 121 25.55 24.39 5.37
C TYR A 121 26.26 23.37 6.27
N ALA A 122 27.56 23.58 6.53
CA ALA A 122 28.29 22.78 7.52
C ALA A 122 28.02 23.34 8.92
N GLY A 123 27.69 22.46 9.86
CA GLY A 123 27.53 22.77 11.27
C GLY A 123 28.26 21.75 12.14
N GLU A 124 28.46 22.10 13.41
CA GLU A 124 29.03 21.19 14.40
C GLU A 124 27.90 20.68 15.30
N PHE A 125 27.84 19.36 15.47
CA PHE A 125 26.98 18.71 16.44
C PHE A 125 27.83 18.30 17.65
N GLU A 126 27.52 18.89 18.80
CA GLU A 126 28.14 18.55 20.08
C GLU A 126 27.19 17.66 20.88
N ALA A 127 27.65 16.47 21.24
CA ALA A 127 26.92 15.61 22.16
C ALA A 127 27.85 14.97 23.18
N LEU A 128 27.34 14.81 24.40
CA LEU A 128 28.05 14.17 25.49
C LEU A 128 27.92 12.65 25.35
N TYR A 129 29.06 11.98 25.19
CA TYR A 129 29.18 10.55 24.96
C TYR A 129 29.67 9.84 26.21
N CYS A 130 29.02 8.74 26.57
CA CYS A 130 29.49 7.89 27.66
C CYS A 130 30.32 6.73 27.09
N VAL A 131 31.63 6.75 27.30
CA VAL A 131 32.52 5.64 26.91
C VAL A 131 32.06 4.31 27.52
N GLY A 132 31.57 4.31 28.76
CA GLY A 132 31.09 3.09 29.41
C GLY A 132 29.79 2.52 28.84
N CYS A 133 28.92 3.36 28.28
CA CYS A 133 27.70 2.91 27.59
C CYS A 133 27.91 2.71 26.08
N GLU A 134 29.02 3.21 25.56
CA GLU A 134 29.27 3.38 24.12
C GLU A 134 28.13 4.10 23.37
N GLU A 135 27.57 5.14 23.99
CA GLU A 135 26.47 5.90 23.38
C GLU A 135 26.44 7.38 23.78
N PHE A 136 25.85 8.20 22.91
CA PHE A 136 25.51 9.59 23.21
C PHE A 136 24.39 9.66 24.23
N LYS A 137 24.50 10.61 25.17
CA LYS A 137 23.54 10.82 26.25
C LYS A 137 22.61 11.97 25.92
N THR A 138 21.32 11.73 26.09
CA THR A 138 20.31 12.79 26.08
C THR A 138 20.42 13.63 27.35
N GLU A 139 19.90 14.86 27.35
CA GLU A 139 19.96 15.75 28.53
C GLU A 139 19.45 15.09 29.82
N ALA A 140 18.45 14.20 29.71
CA ALA A 140 17.88 13.48 30.86
C ALA A 140 18.80 12.40 31.44
N GLU A 141 19.78 11.91 30.67
CA GLU A 141 20.72 10.85 31.06
C GLU A 141 22.05 11.41 31.57
N ILE A 142 22.16 12.74 31.61
CA ILE A 142 23.35 13.49 32.00
C ILE A 142 23.10 14.06 33.39
N VAL A 143 23.93 13.67 34.37
CA VAL A 143 23.84 14.18 35.75
C VAL A 143 25.14 14.87 36.15
N ASP A 144 25.08 15.68 37.20
CA ASP A 144 26.28 16.29 37.78
C ASP A 144 27.08 15.26 38.57
N GLY A 145 28.39 15.21 38.33
CA GLY A 145 29.32 14.37 39.07
C GLY A 145 29.45 14.81 40.51
N THR A 146 29.74 13.85 41.40
CA THR A 146 29.99 14.10 42.82
C THR A 146 31.36 13.56 43.24
N GLY A 147 31.92 14.07 44.34
CA GLY A 147 33.22 13.63 44.85
C GLY A 147 34.36 13.89 43.86
N ALA A 148 35.03 12.83 43.39
CA ALA A 148 36.19 12.95 42.49
C ALA A 148 35.85 13.54 41.10
N PHE A 149 34.56 13.63 40.75
CA PHE A 149 34.09 14.19 39.48
C PHE A 149 33.19 15.42 39.70
N GLU A 150 33.27 16.07 40.87
CA GLU A 150 32.52 17.29 41.16
C GLU A 150 32.85 18.39 40.14
N GLY A 151 31.81 18.97 39.53
CA GLY A 151 31.93 19.97 38.46
C GLY A 151 32.00 19.41 37.03
N LEU A 152 31.97 18.08 36.84
CA LEU A 152 31.88 17.43 35.53
C LEU A 152 30.49 16.83 35.29
N LYS A 153 30.07 16.74 34.02
CA LYS A 153 28.87 15.97 33.62
C LYS A 153 29.22 14.48 33.52
N VAL A 154 28.42 13.63 34.15
CA VAL A 154 28.63 12.18 34.20
C VAL A 154 27.42 11.43 33.68
N CYS A 155 27.64 10.21 33.19
CA CYS A 155 26.56 9.30 32.81
C CYS A 155 25.76 8.88 34.05
N ALA A 156 24.42 8.99 33.99
CA ALA A 156 23.54 8.55 35.08
C ALA A 156 23.73 7.07 35.48
N ILE A 157 24.21 6.23 34.56
CA ILE A 157 24.40 4.78 34.76
C ILE A 157 25.80 4.48 35.32
N HIS A 158 26.84 5.06 34.72
CA HIS A 158 28.23 4.71 35.02
C HIS A 158 28.91 5.66 36.00
N SER A 159 28.30 6.82 36.29
CA SER A 159 28.86 7.87 37.15
C SER A 159 30.29 8.27 36.75
N LYS A 160 30.61 8.13 35.45
CA LYS A 160 31.89 8.52 34.84
C LYS A 160 31.70 9.76 33.96
N PRO A 161 32.72 10.63 33.87
CA PRO A 161 32.69 11.80 33.00
C PRO A 161 32.29 11.43 31.57
N LEU A 162 31.41 12.24 31.01
CA LEU A 162 31.02 12.17 29.61
C LEU A 162 32.05 12.92 28.77
N GLU A 163 32.36 12.38 27.59
CA GLU A 163 33.23 13.01 26.62
C GLU A 163 32.40 13.87 25.68
N LEU A 164 32.82 15.11 25.45
CA LEU A 164 32.21 15.92 24.40
C LEU A 164 32.75 15.45 23.06
N LEU A 165 31.91 14.79 22.27
CA LEU A 165 32.25 14.46 20.90
C LEU A 165 31.61 15.50 19.98
N GLN A 166 32.46 16.15 19.19
CA GLN A 166 32.08 17.05 18.12
C GLN A 166 32.10 16.28 16.80
N GLU A 167 30.93 16.16 16.17
CA GLU A 167 30.85 15.71 14.78
C GLU A 167 30.48 16.90 13.90
N LYS A 168 31.37 17.25 12.97
CA LYS A 168 31.00 18.12 11.86
C LYS A 168 29.99 17.36 11.00
N ASN A 169 28.86 17.99 10.69
CA ASN A 169 27.83 17.44 9.83
C ASN A 169 27.29 18.53 8.89
N TYR A 170 26.70 18.13 7.78
CA TYR A 170 25.97 19.01 6.89
C TYR A 170 24.51 19.05 7.29
N PHE A 171 23.94 20.26 7.33
CA PHE A 171 22.58 20.53 7.75
C PHE A 171 21.77 21.15 6.61
N PHE A 172 20.55 20.64 6.42
CA PHE A 172 19.54 21.25 5.57
C PHE A 172 18.73 22.26 6.39
N LYS A 173 18.53 23.45 5.81
CA LYS A 173 17.80 24.58 6.41
C LYS A 173 16.29 24.37 6.48
N LEU A 174 15.83 23.29 7.11
CA LEU A 174 14.42 22.92 7.23
C LEU A 174 13.59 24.01 7.91
N SER A 175 14.18 24.76 8.84
CA SER A 175 13.51 25.85 9.55
C SER A 175 12.98 26.95 8.62
N GLU A 176 13.65 27.22 7.50
CA GLU A 176 13.24 28.23 6.51
C GLU A 176 11.95 27.86 5.74
N PHE A 177 11.50 26.60 5.82
CA PHE A 177 10.34 26.09 5.07
C PHE A 177 9.04 26.04 5.87
N GLN A 178 9.06 26.42 7.15
CA GLN A 178 7.90 26.30 8.04
C GLN A 178 6.64 26.97 7.48
N ASP A 179 6.72 28.24 7.08
CA ASP A 179 5.56 28.98 6.59
C ASP A 179 5.05 28.45 5.25
N ARG A 180 5.97 28.01 4.37
CA ARG A 180 5.61 27.41 3.07
C ARG A 180 4.89 26.08 3.25
N LEU A 181 5.29 25.27 4.21
CA LEU A 181 4.62 24.02 4.55
C LEU A 181 3.24 24.27 5.16
N LEU A 182 3.11 25.22 6.08
CA LEU A 182 1.81 25.59 6.65
C LEU A 182 0.85 26.13 5.58
N ASP A 183 1.36 26.88 4.61
CA ASP A 183 0.57 27.34 3.46
C ASP A 183 0.13 26.19 2.55
N LEU A 184 1.03 25.23 2.27
CA LEU A 184 0.68 24.01 1.53
C LEU A 184 -0.49 23.25 2.20
N TYR A 185 -0.42 23.02 3.52
CA TYR A 185 -1.48 22.30 4.23
C TYR A 185 -2.81 23.07 4.28
N ARG A 186 -2.76 24.39 4.19
CA ARG A 186 -3.94 25.26 4.14
C ARG A 186 -4.59 25.27 2.76
N THR A 187 -3.79 25.37 1.71
CA THR A 187 -4.24 25.52 0.32
C THR A 187 -4.59 24.18 -0.34
N VAL A 188 -4.00 23.09 0.14
CA VAL A 188 -4.28 21.72 -0.28
C VAL A 188 -4.71 20.90 0.95
N PRO A 189 -5.99 20.98 1.36
CA PRO A 189 -6.47 20.32 2.58
C PRO A 189 -6.21 18.82 2.63
N ASP A 190 -6.24 18.16 1.46
CA ASP A 190 -6.03 16.71 1.30
C ASP A 190 -4.56 16.32 1.07
N PHE A 191 -3.61 17.25 1.22
CA PHE A 191 -2.18 16.94 1.08
C PHE A 191 -1.72 15.90 2.11
N VAL A 192 -2.30 15.89 3.32
CA VAL A 192 -2.08 14.83 4.31
C VAL A 192 -3.43 14.22 4.67
N ARG A 193 -3.52 12.89 4.55
CA ARG A 193 -4.70 12.09 4.90
C ARG A 193 -4.29 10.92 5.81
N PRO A 194 -5.16 10.41 6.70
CA PRO A 194 -6.46 10.97 7.08
C PRO A 194 -6.32 12.26 7.91
N GLU A 195 -7.44 12.86 8.32
CA GLU A 195 -7.47 14.13 9.06
C GLU A 195 -6.66 14.09 10.37
N SER A 196 -6.63 12.95 11.07
CA SER A 196 -5.81 12.77 12.28
C SER A 196 -4.31 12.96 11.99
N ALA A 197 -3.81 12.37 10.91
CA ALA A 197 -2.42 12.51 10.46
C ALA A 197 -2.12 13.96 10.06
N ARG A 198 -3.05 14.63 9.37
CA ARG A 198 -2.92 16.05 9.03
C ARG A 198 -2.80 16.93 10.27
N ASN A 199 -3.65 16.71 11.26
CA ASN A 199 -3.67 17.49 12.49
C ASN A 199 -2.36 17.32 13.28
N GLU A 200 -1.79 16.11 13.32
CA GLU A 200 -0.48 15.87 13.91
C GLU A 200 0.62 16.66 13.19
N VAL A 201 0.69 16.55 11.85
CA VAL A 201 1.71 17.25 11.04
C VAL A 201 1.61 18.76 11.20
N VAL A 202 0.40 19.33 11.09
CA VAL A 202 0.18 20.77 11.23
C VAL A 202 0.58 21.24 12.63
N SER A 203 0.23 20.49 13.67
CA SER A 203 0.63 20.81 15.06
C SER A 203 2.15 20.78 15.23
N PHE A 204 2.80 19.73 14.71
CA PHE A 204 4.26 19.60 14.75
C PHE A 204 4.97 20.78 14.09
N VAL A 205 4.56 21.17 12.87
CA VAL A 205 5.18 22.28 12.13
C VAL A 205 4.93 23.63 12.82
N LYS A 206 3.75 23.84 13.42
CA LYS A 206 3.45 25.07 14.19
C LYS A 206 4.33 25.26 15.42
N ASN A 207 4.85 24.18 15.99
CA ASN A 207 5.70 24.25 17.19
C ASN A 207 7.14 24.70 16.91
N GLY A 208 7.51 24.90 15.64
CA GLY A 208 8.87 25.31 15.25
C GLY A 208 9.65 24.16 14.61
N LEU A 209 10.17 24.39 13.41
CA LEU A 209 11.10 23.46 12.75
C LEU A 209 12.56 23.81 13.07
N LYS A 210 13.37 22.78 13.31
CA LYS A 210 14.84 22.88 13.43
C LYS A 210 15.49 22.34 12.16
N ASP A 211 16.69 22.84 11.87
CA ASP A 211 17.49 22.36 10.75
C ASP A 211 17.89 20.89 10.93
N LEU A 212 17.95 20.17 9.81
CA LEU A 212 18.06 18.72 9.77
C LEU A 212 19.49 18.31 9.40
N SER A 213 20.16 17.49 10.21
CA SER A 213 21.43 16.88 9.82
C SER A 213 21.24 15.85 8.71
N ILE A 214 21.85 16.10 7.55
CA ILE A 214 21.71 15.33 6.31
C ILE A 214 22.99 14.57 5.91
N SER A 215 24.00 14.50 6.78
CA SER A 215 25.20 13.69 6.55
C SER A 215 25.60 12.89 7.78
N ARG A 216 26.43 11.86 7.60
CA ARG A 216 27.10 11.09 8.66
C ARG A 216 28.55 10.83 8.26
N SER A 217 29.46 10.73 9.23
CA SER A 217 30.89 10.43 9.01
C SER A 217 31.33 9.12 9.67
N THR A 218 30.44 8.45 10.41
CA THR A 218 30.76 7.29 11.26
C THR A 218 30.67 5.94 10.55
N PHE A 219 30.21 5.90 9.31
CA PHE A 219 30.12 4.70 8.47
C PHE A 219 30.17 5.05 6.99
N ASP A 220 30.49 4.08 6.14
CA ASP A 220 30.73 4.23 4.71
C ASP A 220 29.67 3.56 3.82
N TRP A 221 28.74 2.77 4.37
CA TRP A 221 27.62 2.20 3.62
C TRP A 221 26.50 3.22 3.36
N GLY A 222 26.69 4.05 2.35
CA GLY A 222 25.74 5.04 1.85
C GLY A 222 26.31 5.88 0.72
N ILE A 223 25.49 6.78 0.17
CA ILE A 223 25.88 7.64 -0.96
C ILE A 223 26.80 8.76 -0.46
N GLY A 224 27.99 8.91 -1.04
CA GLY A 224 28.93 9.95 -0.63
C GLY A 224 28.41 11.37 -0.84
N VAL A 225 28.78 12.30 0.06
CA VAL A 225 28.52 13.73 -0.14
C VAL A 225 29.40 14.25 -1.28
N PRO A 226 28.83 14.86 -2.34
CA PRO A 226 29.58 15.15 -3.58
C PRO A 226 30.82 16.03 -3.42
N TRP A 227 30.83 16.92 -2.44
CA TRP A 227 31.92 17.86 -2.16
C TRP A 227 32.78 17.46 -0.95
N ASP A 228 32.44 16.38 -0.24
CA ASP A 228 33.15 15.94 0.97
C ASP A 228 33.09 14.42 1.12
N SER A 229 34.14 13.74 0.63
CA SER A 229 34.23 12.28 0.65
C SER A 229 34.37 11.66 2.06
N SER A 230 34.53 12.47 3.11
CA SER A 230 34.55 11.98 4.49
C SER A 230 33.15 11.74 5.06
N HIS A 231 32.11 12.10 4.30
CA HIS A 231 30.72 11.98 4.71
C HIS A 231 29.89 11.19 3.70
N VAL A 232 28.91 10.46 4.24
CA VAL A 232 27.79 9.89 3.49
C VAL A 232 26.51 10.67 3.76
N ILE A 233 25.63 10.72 2.77
CA ILE A 233 24.31 11.33 2.84
C ILE A 233 23.44 10.54 3.81
N TYR A 234 22.67 11.25 4.62
CA TYR A 234 21.72 10.64 5.55
C TYR A 234 20.68 9.82 4.79
N VAL A 235 20.47 8.58 5.22
CA VAL A 235 19.61 7.60 4.55
C VAL A 235 18.23 8.12 4.16
N TRP A 236 17.60 8.99 4.97
CA TRP A 236 16.27 9.53 4.60
C TRP A 236 16.31 10.52 3.44
N VAL A 237 17.41 11.22 3.21
CA VAL A 237 17.56 12.12 2.05
C VAL A 237 17.68 11.31 0.76
N ASP A 238 18.51 10.27 0.81
CA ASP A 238 18.66 9.26 -0.23
C ASP A 238 17.31 8.57 -0.52
N ALA A 239 16.78 7.89 0.50
CA ALA A 239 15.54 7.15 0.42
C ALA A 239 14.38 7.98 -0.12
N LEU A 240 14.15 9.23 0.34
CA LEU A 240 13.02 10.03 -0.15
C LEU A 240 13.11 10.37 -1.65
N LEU A 241 14.30 10.46 -2.23
CA LEU A 241 14.45 10.76 -3.66
C LEU A 241 14.08 9.58 -4.56
N ASN A 242 13.90 8.37 -4.01
CA ASN A 242 13.53 7.17 -4.78
C ASN A 242 12.29 7.43 -5.65
N TYR A 243 11.32 8.16 -5.07
CA TYR A 243 10.04 8.46 -5.72
C TYR A 243 10.23 9.29 -6.99
N ALA A 244 11.11 10.28 -6.97
CA ALA A 244 11.40 11.10 -8.13
C ALA A 244 12.30 10.37 -9.13
N THR A 245 13.28 9.60 -8.61
CA THR A 245 14.23 8.83 -9.41
C THR A 245 13.52 7.82 -10.31
N ALA A 246 12.58 7.05 -9.76
CA ALA A 246 11.91 5.96 -10.47
C ALA A 246 11.16 6.42 -11.72
N VAL A 247 10.70 7.68 -11.74
CA VAL A 247 9.98 8.27 -12.87
C VAL A 247 10.82 9.25 -13.68
N GLY A 248 12.15 9.23 -13.53
CA GLY A 248 13.05 9.91 -14.47
C GLY A 248 13.64 11.23 -14.00
N TYR A 249 13.60 11.56 -12.69
CA TYR A 249 14.21 12.80 -12.21
C TYR A 249 15.69 12.92 -12.63
N GLY A 250 15.99 13.97 -13.40
CA GLY A 250 17.33 14.25 -13.91
C GLY A 250 17.84 13.32 -15.02
N SER A 251 17.13 12.24 -15.35
CA SER A 251 17.54 11.25 -16.36
C SER A 251 16.59 11.18 -17.56
N ASP A 252 15.29 11.36 -17.35
CA ASP A 252 14.24 11.33 -18.36
C ASP A 252 13.18 12.40 -18.06
N PRO A 253 13.35 13.63 -18.58
CA PRO A 253 12.42 14.72 -18.34
C PRO A 253 11.00 14.47 -18.87
N GLU A 254 10.83 13.66 -19.92
CA GLU A 254 9.52 13.37 -20.51
C GLU A 254 8.73 12.44 -19.59
N GLN A 255 9.35 11.36 -19.12
CA GLN A 255 8.71 10.47 -18.13
C GLN A 255 8.43 11.19 -16.82
N PHE A 256 9.36 12.04 -16.38
CA PHE A 256 9.19 12.80 -15.15
C PHE A 256 7.98 13.73 -15.25
N ALA A 257 7.87 14.51 -16.33
CA ALA A 257 6.74 15.40 -16.56
C ALA A 257 5.40 14.64 -16.74
N ARG A 258 5.43 13.43 -17.29
CA ARG A 258 4.23 12.60 -17.48
C ARG A 258 3.68 12.04 -16.16
N ARG A 259 4.55 11.66 -15.21
CA ARG A 259 4.18 10.90 -14.02
C ARG A 259 4.22 11.68 -12.71
N TRP A 260 5.21 12.56 -12.55
CA TRP A 260 5.35 13.36 -11.34
C TRP A 260 4.26 14.46 -11.30
N PRO A 261 3.70 14.81 -10.13
CA PRO A 261 3.93 14.25 -8.78
C PRO A 261 3.10 13.03 -8.39
N ALA A 262 3.59 12.30 -7.38
CA ALA A 262 2.98 11.07 -6.85
C ALA A 262 2.02 11.29 -5.68
N TYR A 263 1.18 10.29 -5.40
CA TYR A 263 0.62 10.04 -4.07
C TYR A 263 1.50 9.05 -3.31
N HIS A 264 1.81 9.36 -2.05
CA HIS A 264 2.59 8.46 -1.18
C HIS A 264 1.68 7.80 -0.15
N VAL A 265 1.66 6.47 -0.11
CA VAL A 265 0.98 5.71 0.96
C VAL A 265 2.05 5.19 1.90
N VAL A 266 1.97 5.56 3.18
CA VAL A 266 3.01 5.27 4.18
C VAL A 266 2.41 4.85 5.52
N GLY A 267 3.20 4.19 6.35
CA GLY A 267 2.84 3.99 7.76
C GLY A 267 2.95 5.31 8.55
N LYS A 268 2.10 5.49 9.57
CA LYS A 268 2.12 6.69 10.42
C LYS A 268 3.47 6.98 11.09
N ASP A 269 4.31 5.97 11.29
CA ASP A 269 5.64 6.09 11.88
C ASP A 269 6.65 6.84 11.01
N ILE A 270 6.42 6.93 9.71
CA ILE A 270 7.30 7.65 8.78
C ILE A 270 6.64 8.89 8.16
N LEU A 271 5.48 9.29 8.68
CA LEU A 271 4.67 10.41 8.19
C LEU A 271 5.46 11.73 8.12
N ARG A 272 6.21 12.07 9.16
CA ARG A 272 6.94 13.36 9.22
C ARG A 272 8.02 13.48 8.14
N PHE A 273 8.65 12.37 7.76
CA PHE A 273 9.60 12.37 6.65
C PHE A 273 8.90 12.74 5.33
N HIS A 274 7.70 12.22 5.10
CA HIS A 274 6.97 12.38 3.85
C HIS A 274 6.15 13.67 3.76
N ALA A 275 5.64 14.17 4.90
CA ALA A 275 4.77 15.35 4.93
C ALA A 275 5.50 16.64 5.33
N VAL A 276 6.71 16.57 5.88
CA VAL A 276 7.49 17.75 6.32
C VAL A 276 8.83 17.81 5.59
N ILE A 277 9.70 16.82 5.79
CA ILE A 277 11.08 16.85 5.28
C ILE A 277 11.09 16.80 3.75
N TRP A 278 10.38 15.83 3.17
CA TRP A 278 10.33 15.61 1.74
C TRP A 278 9.83 16.83 0.95
N PRO A 279 8.62 17.39 1.24
CA PRO A 279 8.15 18.56 0.53
C PRO A 279 9.05 19.78 0.74
N ALA A 280 9.68 19.97 1.90
CA ALA A 280 10.65 21.04 2.10
C ALA A 280 11.88 20.90 1.19
N MET A 281 12.43 19.69 1.06
CA MET A 281 13.56 19.42 0.17
C MET A 281 13.19 19.63 -1.30
N LEU A 282 12.01 19.20 -1.73
CA LEU A 282 11.50 19.46 -3.09
C LEU A 282 11.30 20.96 -3.35
N MET A 283 10.71 21.67 -2.38
CA MET A 283 10.54 23.12 -2.42
C MET A 283 11.88 23.88 -2.54
N ALA A 284 12.95 23.37 -1.91
CA ALA A 284 14.31 23.89 -2.01
C ALA A 284 14.93 23.59 -3.39
N ALA A 285 14.67 22.39 -3.91
CA ALA A 285 15.09 21.95 -5.23
C ALA A 285 14.24 22.55 -6.37
N GLY A 286 13.18 23.31 -6.07
CA GLY A 286 12.29 23.90 -7.07
C GLY A 286 11.54 22.84 -7.87
N VAL A 287 11.29 21.68 -7.26
CA VAL A 287 10.54 20.56 -7.81
C VAL A 287 9.15 20.58 -7.17
N GLU A 288 8.13 20.20 -7.94
CA GLU A 288 6.76 20.10 -7.42
C GLU A 288 6.68 19.09 -6.26
N VAL A 289 5.93 19.42 -5.22
CA VAL A 289 5.69 18.53 -4.07
C VAL A 289 4.74 17.38 -4.47
N PRO A 290 4.66 16.28 -3.69
CA PRO A 290 3.72 15.20 -3.97
C PRO A 290 2.27 15.70 -4.08
N ARG A 291 1.39 14.97 -4.76
CA ARG A 291 -0.06 15.28 -4.78
C ARG A 291 -0.69 15.13 -3.40
N GLY A 292 -0.16 14.20 -2.60
CA GLY A 292 -0.55 14.01 -1.21
C GLY A 292 0.12 12.80 -0.57
N VAL A 293 0.01 12.72 0.75
CA VAL A 293 0.53 11.66 1.61
C VAL A 293 -0.63 11.06 2.38
N PHE A 294 -0.84 9.75 2.24
CA PHE A 294 -1.78 8.99 3.04
C PHE A 294 -1.02 8.16 4.08
N ALA A 295 -1.31 8.38 5.37
CA ALA A 295 -0.71 7.67 6.48
C ALA A 295 -1.69 6.64 7.06
N HIS A 296 -1.42 5.35 6.85
CA HIS A 296 -2.19 4.28 7.48
C HIS A 296 -1.68 3.96 8.89
N GLY A 297 -2.55 3.37 9.72
CA GLY A 297 -2.19 2.92 11.05
C GLY A 297 -1.36 1.63 11.05
N TRP A 298 -1.03 1.16 12.25
CA TRP A 298 -0.28 -0.07 12.45
C TRP A 298 -1.19 -1.30 12.42
N LEU A 299 -0.63 -2.39 11.92
CA LEU A 299 -1.15 -3.72 12.19
C LEU A 299 -0.65 -4.19 13.57
N LEU A 300 -1.60 -4.55 14.42
CA LEU A 300 -1.41 -5.05 15.77
C LEU A 300 -1.66 -6.56 15.80
N VAL A 301 -0.84 -7.31 16.52
CA VAL A 301 -1.05 -8.75 16.78
C VAL A 301 -1.05 -8.94 18.29
N GLY A 302 -2.14 -9.50 18.84
CA GLY A 302 -2.31 -9.61 20.29
C GLY A 302 -2.34 -8.25 21.02
N GLY A 303 -2.74 -7.17 20.34
CA GLY A 303 -2.81 -5.82 20.89
C GLY A 303 -1.49 -5.04 20.90
N GLU A 304 -0.39 -5.64 20.45
CA GLU A 304 0.90 -4.96 20.33
C GLU A 304 1.28 -4.71 18.86
N LYS A 305 2.04 -3.62 18.61
CA LYS A 305 2.66 -3.39 17.29
C LYS A 305 3.56 -4.57 16.97
N MET A 306 3.40 -5.14 15.76
CA MET A 306 4.32 -6.16 15.30
C MET A 306 5.76 -5.65 15.33
N SER A 307 6.63 -6.42 15.97
CA SER A 307 8.06 -6.17 15.96
C SER A 307 8.78 -7.51 16.03
N LYS A 308 9.73 -7.72 15.13
CA LYS A 308 10.45 -9.00 15.07
C LYS A 308 11.30 -9.28 16.31
N SER A 309 11.77 -8.25 17.04
CA SER A 309 12.45 -8.44 18.33
C SER A 309 11.57 -9.13 19.39
N LYS A 310 10.24 -9.14 19.20
CA LYS A 310 9.26 -9.81 20.05
C LYS A 310 8.68 -11.10 19.45
N LEU A 311 9.25 -11.63 18.34
CA LEU A 311 8.78 -12.86 17.66
C LEU A 311 7.33 -12.81 17.13
N THR A 312 6.77 -11.61 16.87
CA THR A 312 5.40 -11.43 16.35
C THR A 312 5.33 -11.23 14.84
N GLY A 313 6.44 -11.38 14.12
CA GLY A 313 6.49 -11.19 12.67
C GLY A 313 5.92 -12.40 11.93
N ILE A 314 4.69 -12.28 11.42
CA ILE A 314 4.04 -13.30 10.59
C ILE A 314 4.48 -13.12 9.14
N ALA A 315 4.99 -14.18 8.52
CA ALA A 315 5.34 -14.19 7.11
C ALA A 315 4.06 -14.27 6.26
N PRO A 316 3.95 -13.52 5.15
CA PRO A 316 2.76 -13.56 4.31
C PRO A 316 2.43 -14.94 3.75
N THR A 317 3.45 -15.79 3.52
CA THR A 317 3.29 -17.18 3.07
C THR A 317 2.50 -18.03 4.05
N GLU A 318 2.61 -17.77 5.36
CA GLU A 318 1.83 -18.50 6.37
C GLU A 318 0.31 -18.32 6.17
N ILE A 319 -0.11 -17.21 5.56
CA ILE A 319 -1.51 -16.96 5.19
C ILE A 319 -1.79 -17.47 3.78
N THR A 320 -0.97 -17.10 2.80
CA THR A 320 -1.27 -17.41 1.39
C THR A 320 -1.20 -18.89 1.06
N ASP A 321 -0.36 -19.66 1.75
CA ASP A 321 -0.24 -21.11 1.53
C ASP A 321 -1.52 -21.87 1.95
N VAL A 322 -2.27 -21.29 2.89
CA VAL A 322 -3.52 -21.88 3.41
C VAL A 322 -4.75 -21.28 2.75
N PHE A 323 -4.83 -19.95 2.67
CA PHE A 323 -6.04 -19.23 2.25
C PHE A 323 -5.95 -18.67 0.81
N GLY A 324 -4.76 -18.63 0.22
CA GLY A 324 -4.50 -18.00 -1.08
C GLY A 324 -4.26 -16.49 -1.00
N SER A 325 -3.74 -15.94 -2.10
CA SER A 325 -3.36 -14.52 -2.20
C SER A 325 -4.57 -13.58 -2.09
N ASP A 326 -5.65 -13.89 -2.81
CA ASP A 326 -6.87 -13.08 -2.79
C ASP A 326 -7.50 -12.98 -1.39
N ALA A 327 -7.44 -14.05 -0.60
CA ALA A 327 -7.94 -14.03 0.78
C ALA A 327 -7.10 -13.13 1.68
N TYR A 328 -5.77 -13.18 1.54
CA TYR A 328 -4.86 -12.24 2.22
C TYR A 328 -5.25 -10.79 1.86
N ARG A 329 -5.36 -10.50 0.57
CA ARG A 329 -5.66 -9.16 0.06
C ARG A 329 -7.01 -8.66 0.56
N PHE A 330 -8.06 -9.46 0.37
CA PHE A 330 -9.41 -9.13 0.83
C PHE A 330 -9.44 -8.87 2.33
N TYR A 331 -8.83 -9.75 3.14
CA TYR A 331 -8.86 -9.60 4.59
C TYR A 331 -8.26 -8.27 5.04
N PHE A 332 -7.01 -7.98 4.64
CA PHE A 332 -6.34 -6.77 5.10
C PHE A 332 -6.95 -5.48 4.56
N LEU A 333 -7.60 -5.54 3.39
CA LEU A 333 -8.24 -4.37 2.78
C LEU A 333 -9.68 -4.13 3.25
N SER A 334 -10.33 -5.12 3.89
CA SER A 334 -11.72 -5.01 4.35
C SER A 334 -11.91 -5.09 5.86
N ALA A 335 -11.07 -5.84 6.58
CA ALA A 335 -11.18 -5.98 8.04
C ALA A 335 -10.76 -4.70 8.79
N ILE A 336 -9.94 -3.87 8.14
CA ILE A 336 -9.23 -2.77 8.76
C ILE A 336 -9.62 -1.48 8.06
N ALA A 337 -10.17 -0.53 8.82
CA ALA A 337 -10.45 0.79 8.31
C ALA A 337 -9.14 1.47 7.89
N PHE A 338 -8.93 1.68 6.59
CA PHE A 338 -7.65 2.17 6.07
C PHE A 338 -7.39 3.59 6.59
N GLY A 339 -6.28 3.78 7.30
CA GLY A 339 -6.00 5.00 8.06
C GLY A 339 -6.00 4.83 9.58
N GLN A 340 -6.58 3.75 10.10
CA GLN A 340 -6.60 3.42 11.53
C GLN A 340 -5.64 2.27 11.86
N ASP A 341 -5.37 2.09 13.15
CA ASP A 341 -4.71 0.88 13.63
C ASP A 341 -5.70 -0.29 13.53
N GLY A 342 -5.22 -1.44 13.08
CA GLY A 342 -6.02 -2.65 12.91
C GLY A 342 -5.41 -3.83 13.63
N SER A 343 -6.23 -4.71 14.20
CA SER A 343 -5.77 -5.94 14.85
C SER A 343 -5.93 -7.13 13.92
N PHE A 344 -4.90 -7.95 13.81
CA PHE A 344 -4.94 -9.22 13.12
C PHE A 344 -5.11 -10.38 14.13
N SER A 345 -5.99 -11.32 13.82
CA SER A 345 -6.00 -12.64 14.44
C SER A 345 -6.32 -13.73 13.41
N TRP A 346 -5.79 -14.93 13.65
CA TRP A 346 -6.03 -16.10 12.79
C TRP A 346 -7.51 -16.52 12.82
N GLU A 347 -8.15 -16.37 13.98
CA GLU A 347 -9.56 -16.68 14.17
C GLU A 347 -10.45 -15.78 13.31
N ASP A 348 -10.16 -14.47 13.29
CA ASP A 348 -10.93 -13.50 12.50
C ASP A 348 -10.71 -13.72 11.00
N LEU A 349 -9.46 -13.93 10.57
CA LEU A 349 -9.15 -14.28 9.18
C LEU A 349 -9.92 -15.53 8.73
N SER A 350 -9.86 -16.61 9.52
CA SER A 350 -10.54 -17.87 9.20
C SER A 350 -12.07 -17.71 9.17
N ALA A 351 -12.64 -16.99 10.14
CA ALA A 351 -14.07 -16.72 10.20
C ALA A 351 -14.56 -15.93 8.99
N ARG A 352 -13.86 -14.85 8.62
CA ARG A 352 -14.21 -14.01 7.46
C ARG A 352 -14.01 -14.74 6.14
N TYR A 353 -12.94 -15.53 6.01
CA TYR A 353 -12.74 -16.41 4.85
C TYR A 353 -13.94 -17.35 4.64
N GLN A 354 -14.37 -18.03 5.71
CA GLN A 354 -15.46 -18.99 5.61
C GLN A 354 -16.81 -18.32 5.36
N ALA A 355 -17.12 -17.25 6.10
CA ALA A 355 -18.43 -16.60 6.05
C ALA A 355 -18.61 -15.74 4.79
N GLU A 356 -17.65 -14.89 4.48
CA GLU A 356 -17.78 -13.88 3.43
C GLU A 356 -17.32 -14.44 2.09
N LEU A 357 -16.10 -14.98 2.02
CA LEU A 357 -15.53 -15.46 0.76
C LEU A 357 -16.15 -16.78 0.31
N ALA A 358 -16.02 -17.85 1.10
CA ALA A 358 -16.48 -19.17 0.70
C ALA A 358 -18.02 -19.28 0.66
N ASN A 359 -18.71 -18.94 1.75
CA ASN A 359 -20.16 -19.10 1.85
C ASN A 359 -20.96 -17.93 1.25
N GLY A 360 -20.37 -16.74 1.17
CA GLY A 360 -21.00 -15.58 0.56
C GLY A 360 -20.75 -15.55 -0.95
N PHE A 361 -19.62 -14.98 -1.35
CA PHE A 361 -19.31 -14.71 -2.76
C PHE A 361 -19.08 -15.98 -3.59
N GLY A 362 -18.24 -16.91 -3.12
CA GLY A 362 -17.92 -18.15 -3.82
C GLY A 362 -19.13 -19.06 -4.03
N ASN A 363 -19.95 -19.23 -3.00
CA ASN A 363 -21.19 -20.00 -3.09
C ASN A 363 -22.23 -19.35 -4.01
N LEU A 364 -22.38 -18.01 -3.97
CA LEU A 364 -23.24 -17.29 -4.90
C LEU A 364 -22.83 -17.55 -6.36
N ALA A 365 -21.53 -17.41 -6.66
CA ALA A 365 -20.98 -17.62 -7.98
C ALA A 365 -21.22 -19.06 -8.49
N SER A 366 -20.78 -20.05 -7.71
CA SER A 366 -20.91 -21.47 -8.07
C SER A 366 -22.37 -21.91 -8.21
N ARG A 367 -23.28 -21.50 -7.31
CA ARG A 367 -24.71 -21.84 -7.42
C ARG A 367 -25.34 -21.22 -8.65
N THR A 368 -25.03 -19.96 -8.96
CA THR A 368 -25.60 -19.28 -10.14
C THR A 368 -25.20 -19.98 -11.42
N ILE A 369 -23.90 -20.28 -11.59
CA ILE A 369 -23.38 -20.99 -12.75
C ILE A 369 -23.98 -22.39 -12.86
N ALA A 370 -23.99 -23.16 -11.77
CA ALA A 370 -24.57 -24.51 -11.77
C ALA A 370 -26.08 -24.50 -12.11
N MET A 371 -26.83 -23.47 -11.70
CA MET A 371 -28.24 -23.34 -12.07
C MET A 371 -28.42 -22.99 -13.55
N ILE A 372 -27.53 -22.19 -14.14
CA ILE A 372 -27.53 -21.91 -15.59
C ILE A 372 -27.16 -23.18 -16.38
N GLU A 373 -26.12 -23.90 -15.97
CA GLU A 373 -25.75 -25.20 -16.53
C GLU A 373 -26.93 -26.18 -16.51
N ARG A 374 -27.58 -26.30 -15.34
CA ARG A 374 -28.65 -27.28 -15.14
C ARG A 374 -29.96 -26.92 -15.82
N TYR A 375 -30.38 -25.66 -15.74
CA TYR A 375 -31.73 -25.24 -16.16
C TYR A 375 -31.75 -24.57 -17.54
N TYR A 376 -30.60 -24.16 -18.08
CA TYR A 376 -30.47 -23.53 -19.38
C TYR A 376 -29.36 -24.16 -20.23
N GLU A 377 -28.94 -25.39 -19.93
CA GLU A 377 -27.93 -26.14 -20.69
C GLU A 377 -26.61 -25.37 -20.84
N GLY A 378 -26.28 -24.56 -19.83
CA GLY A 378 -25.07 -23.73 -19.81
C GLY A 378 -25.19 -22.44 -20.62
N ILE A 379 -26.36 -22.10 -21.15
CA ILE A 379 -26.56 -20.88 -21.93
C ILE A 379 -27.12 -19.77 -21.03
N VAL A 380 -26.46 -18.61 -21.01
CA VAL A 380 -26.93 -17.42 -20.31
C VAL A 380 -28.32 -17.03 -20.86
N PRO A 381 -29.38 -17.02 -20.03
CA PRO A 381 -30.73 -16.80 -20.51
C PRO A 381 -30.96 -15.35 -20.97
N ILE A 382 -31.88 -15.17 -21.92
CA ILE A 382 -32.44 -13.86 -22.24
C ILE A 382 -33.40 -13.48 -21.11
N ALA A 383 -33.22 -12.29 -20.53
CA ALA A 383 -34.13 -11.77 -19.52
C ALA A 383 -35.49 -11.42 -20.16
N GLY A 384 -36.57 -11.85 -19.52
CA GLY A 384 -37.92 -11.38 -19.82
C GLY A 384 -38.22 -10.04 -19.11
N PRO A 385 -39.50 -9.70 -18.90
CA PRO A 385 -39.88 -8.49 -18.18
C PRO A 385 -39.34 -8.44 -16.74
N TYR A 386 -38.69 -7.33 -16.39
CA TYR A 386 -38.20 -7.10 -15.04
C TYR A 386 -39.33 -6.75 -14.07
N THR A 387 -39.25 -7.32 -12.88
CA THR A 387 -40.05 -6.97 -11.70
C THR A 387 -39.31 -5.93 -10.85
N ASP A 388 -40.02 -5.32 -9.88
CA ASP A 388 -39.42 -4.37 -8.95
C ASP A 388 -38.23 -4.97 -8.17
N ALA A 389 -38.28 -6.27 -7.86
CA ALA A 389 -37.18 -6.97 -7.21
C ALA A 389 -35.92 -7.07 -8.09
N ASP A 390 -36.08 -7.23 -9.40
CA ASP A 390 -34.95 -7.26 -10.33
C ASP A 390 -34.35 -5.86 -10.49
N LEU A 391 -35.22 -4.85 -10.66
CA LEU A 391 -34.83 -3.45 -10.78
C LEU A 391 -34.10 -2.96 -9.52
N ALA A 392 -34.48 -3.45 -8.33
CA ALA A 392 -33.76 -3.19 -7.10
C ALA A 392 -32.31 -3.68 -7.16
N ILE A 393 -32.04 -4.88 -7.71
CA ILE A 393 -30.67 -5.38 -7.90
C ILE A 393 -29.90 -4.51 -8.89
N GLN A 394 -30.51 -4.09 -10.01
CA GLN A 394 -29.85 -3.19 -10.97
C GLN A 394 -29.41 -1.89 -10.28
N LYS A 395 -30.30 -1.33 -9.45
CA LYS A 395 -30.01 -0.14 -8.66
C LYS A 395 -28.88 -0.39 -7.66
N THR A 396 -28.91 -1.49 -6.91
CA THR A 396 -27.84 -1.86 -5.96
C THR A 396 -26.49 -1.92 -6.67
N VAL A 397 -26.42 -2.53 -7.85
CA VAL A 397 -25.17 -2.63 -8.63
C VAL A 397 -24.67 -1.25 -9.08
N ALA A 398 -25.55 -0.40 -9.60
CA ALA A 398 -25.19 0.95 -10.03
C ALA A 398 -24.72 1.84 -8.86
N ASP A 399 -25.44 1.78 -7.73
CA ASP A 399 -25.11 2.55 -6.53
C ASP A 399 -23.80 2.09 -5.89
N ALA A 400 -23.58 0.77 -5.81
CA ALA A 400 -22.36 0.19 -5.27
C ALA A 400 -21.13 0.57 -6.09
N ALA A 401 -21.22 0.49 -7.43
CA ALA A 401 -20.13 0.92 -8.32
C ALA A 401 -19.78 2.40 -8.13
N THR A 402 -20.80 3.26 -8.07
CA THR A 402 -20.62 4.72 -7.87
C THR A 402 -20.01 5.03 -6.49
N THR A 403 -20.51 4.38 -5.45
CA THR A 403 -20.05 4.57 -4.06
C THR A 403 -18.62 4.08 -3.88
N ALA A 404 -18.28 2.94 -4.48
CA ALA A 404 -16.95 2.37 -4.40
C ALA A 404 -15.90 3.24 -5.09
N ASP A 405 -16.18 3.79 -6.28
CA ASP A 405 -15.26 4.72 -6.97
C ASP A 405 -15.01 5.98 -6.14
N ALA A 406 -16.07 6.56 -5.56
CA ALA A 406 -15.95 7.73 -4.67
C ALA A 406 -15.17 7.42 -3.37
N ALA A 407 -15.21 6.19 -2.88
CA ALA A 407 -14.41 5.76 -1.74
C ALA A 407 -12.93 5.59 -2.10
N ILE A 408 -12.63 5.03 -3.28
CA ILE A 408 -11.25 4.84 -3.76
C ILE A 408 -10.53 6.18 -3.99
N GLU A 409 -11.19 7.19 -4.55
CA GLU A 409 -10.61 8.54 -4.69
C GLU A 409 -10.17 9.14 -3.34
N ARG A 410 -10.81 8.72 -2.25
CA ARG A 410 -10.48 9.10 -0.86
C ARG A 410 -9.54 8.12 -0.15
N PHE A 411 -9.06 7.11 -0.86
CA PHE A 411 -8.19 6.02 -0.38
C PHE A 411 -8.88 5.18 0.72
N ARG A 412 -10.21 5.04 0.65
CA ARG A 412 -11.00 4.21 1.57
C ARG A 412 -11.39 2.91 0.88
N ILE A 413 -10.40 2.03 0.75
CA ILE A 413 -10.53 0.72 0.10
C ILE A 413 -11.53 -0.16 0.88
N ASP A 414 -11.53 -0.02 2.21
CA ASP A 414 -12.47 -0.68 3.12
C ASP A 414 -13.92 -0.29 2.83
N GLU A 415 -14.22 1.01 2.71
CA GLU A 415 -15.57 1.51 2.35
C GLU A 415 -15.96 1.09 0.92
N ALA A 416 -15.00 1.03 0.00
CA ALA A 416 -15.24 0.57 -1.36
C ALA A 416 -15.65 -0.91 -1.38
N ILE A 417 -14.94 -1.76 -0.64
CA ILE A 417 -15.28 -3.19 -0.52
C ILE A 417 -16.64 -3.36 0.16
N GLU A 418 -16.92 -2.62 1.25
CA GLU A 418 -18.23 -2.65 1.93
C GLU A 418 -19.37 -2.32 0.96
N ALA A 419 -19.23 -1.26 0.17
CA ALA A 419 -20.21 -0.88 -0.84
C ALA A 419 -20.42 -1.98 -1.89
N ILE A 420 -19.34 -2.57 -2.40
CA ILE A 420 -19.41 -3.67 -3.38
C ILE A 420 -20.06 -4.92 -2.76
N TRP A 421 -19.79 -5.19 -1.48
CA TRP A 421 -20.32 -6.37 -0.78
C TRP A 421 -21.84 -6.34 -0.61
N THR A 422 -22.46 -5.16 -0.68
CA THR A 422 -23.93 -5.05 -0.74
C THR A 422 -24.51 -5.82 -1.93
N ILE A 423 -23.82 -5.88 -3.07
CA ILE A 423 -24.25 -6.67 -4.23
C ILE A 423 -24.26 -8.17 -3.88
N VAL A 424 -23.23 -8.67 -3.18
CA VAL A 424 -23.15 -10.08 -2.76
C VAL A 424 -24.31 -10.43 -1.83
N THR A 425 -24.60 -9.56 -0.86
CA THR A 425 -25.68 -9.75 0.11
C THR A 425 -27.04 -9.76 -0.59
N GLU A 426 -27.32 -8.73 -1.39
CA GLU A 426 -28.62 -8.58 -2.06
C GLU A 426 -28.87 -9.68 -3.10
N LEU A 427 -27.85 -10.12 -3.84
CA LEU A 427 -27.99 -11.24 -4.78
C LEU A 427 -28.28 -12.58 -4.08
N ASN A 428 -27.63 -12.85 -2.94
CA ASN A 428 -27.93 -14.05 -2.16
C ASN A 428 -29.38 -14.02 -1.63
N GLY A 429 -29.82 -12.87 -1.11
CA GLY A 429 -31.21 -12.66 -0.69
C GLY A 429 -32.20 -12.83 -1.85
N TYR A 430 -31.89 -12.23 -2.99
CA TYR A 430 -32.69 -12.29 -4.21
C TYR A 430 -32.89 -13.72 -4.73
N ILE A 431 -31.82 -14.53 -4.79
CA ILE A 431 -31.92 -15.95 -5.17
C ILE A 431 -32.78 -16.71 -4.16
N THR A 432 -32.64 -16.41 -2.87
CA THR A 432 -33.40 -17.08 -1.81
C THR A 432 -34.90 -16.79 -1.92
N ILE A 433 -35.28 -15.53 -2.16
CA ILE A 433 -36.68 -15.12 -2.29
C ILE A 433 -37.33 -15.65 -3.57
N ASN A 434 -36.61 -15.65 -4.70
CA ASN A 434 -37.17 -16.06 -5.99
C ASN A 434 -37.21 -17.58 -6.18
N GLU A 435 -36.52 -18.36 -5.33
CA GLU A 435 -36.49 -19.82 -5.36
C GLU A 435 -36.36 -20.42 -6.78
N PRO A 436 -35.25 -20.16 -7.52
CA PRO A 436 -35.10 -20.61 -8.90
C PRO A 436 -35.24 -22.14 -9.08
N TRP A 437 -34.95 -22.93 -8.04
CA TRP A 437 -35.19 -24.39 -8.03
C TRP A 437 -36.67 -24.77 -8.02
N ALA A 438 -37.55 -23.91 -7.52
CA ALA A 438 -39.00 -24.09 -7.58
C ALA A 438 -39.53 -23.63 -8.94
N LEU A 439 -39.09 -22.46 -9.44
CA LEU A 439 -39.43 -21.96 -10.77
C LEU A 439 -39.05 -22.95 -11.87
N ALA A 440 -37.91 -23.63 -11.75
CA ALA A 440 -37.45 -24.64 -12.71
C ALA A 440 -38.35 -25.88 -12.82
N LYS A 441 -39.29 -26.09 -11.89
CA LYS A 441 -40.23 -27.22 -11.93
C LYS A 441 -41.52 -26.89 -12.70
N ASP A 442 -41.75 -25.63 -13.03
CA ASP A 442 -42.95 -25.17 -13.73
C ASP A 442 -42.56 -24.52 -15.07
N GLU A 443 -42.88 -25.20 -16.18
CA GLU A 443 -42.56 -24.73 -17.54
C GLU A 443 -43.21 -23.37 -17.85
N THR A 444 -44.35 -23.03 -17.24
CA THR A 444 -45.00 -21.73 -17.45
C THR A 444 -44.19 -20.57 -16.85
N GLN A 445 -43.29 -20.87 -15.90
CA GLN A 445 -42.43 -19.89 -15.23
C GLN A 445 -41.04 -19.79 -15.85
N ARG A 446 -40.83 -20.40 -17.03
CA ARG A 446 -39.54 -20.44 -17.72
C ARG A 446 -38.93 -19.05 -17.91
N GLU A 447 -39.72 -18.10 -18.39
CA GLU A 447 -39.29 -16.71 -18.64
C GLU A 447 -38.88 -15.99 -17.33
N ARG A 448 -39.64 -16.22 -16.25
CA ARG A 448 -39.30 -15.68 -14.93
C ARG A 448 -37.97 -16.25 -14.43
N LEU A 449 -37.78 -17.56 -14.52
CA LEU A 449 -36.51 -18.21 -14.17
C LEU A 449 -35.35 -17.63 -14.97
N GLY A 450 -35.53 -17.39 -16.27
CA GLY A 450 -34.51 -16.77 -17.13
C GLY A 450 -34.11 -15.39 -16.64
N THR A 451 -35.09 -14.56 -16.31
CA THR A 451 -34.87 -13.22 -15.75
C THR A 451 -34.11 -13.27 -14.41
N VAL A 452 -34.45 -14.21 -13.54
CA VAL A 452 -33.78 -14.41 -12.24
C VAL A 452 -32.32 -14.80 -12.40
N LEU A 453 -32.05 -15.80 -13.25
CA LEU A 453 -30.68 -16.27 -13.48
C LEU A 453 -29.83 -15.25 -14.24
N TYR A 454 -30.41 -14.52 -15.19
CA TYR A 454 -29.71 -13.43 -15.86
C TYR A 454 -29.36 -12.31 -14.89
N THR A 455 -30.29 -11.93 -14.00
CA THR A 455 -30.06 -10.88 -12.98
C THR A 455 -28.91 -11.27 -12.05
N ALA A 456 -28.86 -12.53 -11.61
CA ALA A 456 -27.75 -13.02 -10.80
C ALA A 456 -26.42 -13.05 -11.57
N ALA A 457 -26.42 -13.50 -12.83
CA ALA A 457 -25.22 -13.55 -13.66
C ALA A 457 -24.67 -12.16 -14.00
N GLU A 458 -25.53 -11.19 -14.30
CA GLU A 458 -25.15 -9.80 -14.57
C GLU A 458 -24.59 -9.11 -13.32
N GLY A 459 -25.16 -9.39 -12.14
CA GLY A 459 -24.60 -8.94 -10.88
C GLY A 459 -23.23 -9.55 -10.57
N LEU A 460 -23.02 -10.83 -10.88
CA LEU A 460 -21.71 -11.49 -10.77
C LEU A 460 -20.69 -10.92 -11.75
N ARG A 461 -21.11 -10.53 -12.96
CA ARG A 461 -20.26 -9.81 -13.92
C ARG A 461 -19.78 -8.49 -13.32
N ALA A 462 -20.68 -7.70 -12.73
CA ALA A 462 -20.31 -6.45 -12.07
C ALA A 462 -19.33 -6.69 -10.90
N LEU A 463 -19.61 -7.70 -10.05
CA LEU A 463 -18.73 -8.10 -8.96
C LEU A 463 -17.32 -8.48 -9.43
N ALA A 464 -17.21 -9.23 -10.53
CA ALA A 464 -15.91 -9.60 -11.08
C ALA A 464 -15.06 -8.36 -11.44
N VAL A 465 -15.66 -7.35 -12.07
CA VAL A 465 -14.96 -6.10 -12.45
C VAL A 465 -14.64 -5.24 -11.22
N LEU A 466 -15.59 -5.08 -10.29
CA LEU A 466 -15.42 -4.22 -9.12
C LEU A 466 -14.42 -4.79 -8.10
N LEU A 467 -14.36 -6.12 -7.97
CA LEU A 467 -13.44 -6.78 -7.03
C LEU A 467 -12.09 -7.15 -7.66
N SER A 468 -11.89 -7.00 -8.98
CA SER A 468 -10.61 -7.38 -9.61
C SER A 468 -9.36 -6.63 -9.11
N PRO A 469 -9.45 -5.38 -8.63
CA PRO A 469 -8.33 -4.74 -7.95
C PRO A 469 -7.95 -5.39 -6.60
N VAL A 470 -8.92 -6.03 -5.94
CA VAL A 470 -8.75 -6.60 -4.58
C VAL A 470 -8.45 -8.11 -4.66
N MET A 471 -9.18 -8.86 -5.48
CA MET A 471 -9.10 -10.32 -5.64
C MET A 471 -8.90 -10.72 -7.11
N PRO A 472 -7.74 -10.40 -7.71
CA PRO A 472 -7.49 -10.60 -9.14
C PRO A 472 -7.66 -12.05 -9.61
N GLU A 473 -7.20 -13.06 -8.87
CA GLU A 473 -7.26 -14.45 -9.35
C GLU A 473 -8.69 -15.00 -9.39
N SER A 474 -9.46 -14.75 -8.32
CA SER A 474 -10.81 -15.27 -8.13
C SER A 474 -11.80 -14.60 -9.07
N THR A 475 -11.61 -13.30 -9.30
CA THR A 475 -12.45 -12.55 -10.24
C THR A 475 -12.17 -12.93 -11.68
N GLU A 476 -10.91 -13.22 -12.06
CA GLU A 476 -10.57 -13.75 -13.39
C GLU A 476 -11.22 -15.14 -13.61
N LYS A 477 -11.15 -16.03 -12.62
CA LYS A 477 -11.82 -17.34 -12.67
C LYS A 477 -13.34 -17.19 -12.85
N LEU A 478 -13.97 -16.27 -12.12
CA LEU A 478 -15.39 -15.96 -12.28
C LEU A 478 -15.71 -15.38 -13.67
N TRP A 479 -14.88 -14.46 -14.15
CA TRP A 479 -15.05 -13.81 -15.45
C TRP A 479 -15.04 -14.83 -16.61
N ILE A 480 -14.08 -15.75 -16.57
CA ILE A 480 -13.99 -16.87 -17.53
C ILE A 480 -15.22 -17.77 -17.38
N ALA A 481 -15.62 -18.09 -16.15
CA ALA A 481 -16.76 -18.98 -15.90
C ALA A 481 -18.11 -18.38 -16.34
N LEU A 482 -18.26 -17.06 -16.36
CA LEU A 482 -19.42 -16.39 -16.95
C LEU A 482 -19.42 -16.38 -18.49
N GLY A 483 -18.35 -16.84 -19.15
CA GLY A 483 -18.15 -16.70 -20.59
C GLY A 483 -17.88 -15.26 -21.04
N ALA A 484 -17.61 -14.36 -20.09
CA ALA A 484 -17.43 -12.95 -20.34
C ALA A 484 -16.12 -12.66 -21.11
N ALA A 485 -15.06 -13.42 -20.82
CA ALA A 485 -13.77 -13.30 -21.49
C ALA A 485 -13.88 -13.38 -23.03
N GLU A 486 -14.71 -14.30 -23.53
CA GLU A 486 -14.87 -14.56 -24.96
C GLU A 486 -15.85 -13.60 -25.64
N THR A 487 -16.79 -13.04 -24.87
CA THR A 487 -17.93 -12.29 -25.43
C THR A 487 -17.80 -10.78 -25.27
N ILE A 488 -17.18 -10.32 -24.19
CA ILE A 488 -16.99 -8.89 -23.88
C ILE A 488 -15.52 -8.51 -23.64
N GLY A 489 -14.59 -9.47 -23.73
CA GLY A 489 -13.15 -9.25 -23.67
C GLY A 489 -12.54 -9.55 -22.30
N ARG A 490 -11.23 -9.32 -22.15
CA ARG A 490 -10.50 -9.63 -20.90
C ARG A 490 -11.00 -8.75 -19.75
N LEU A 491 -10.99 -9.30 -18.54
CA LEU A 491 -11.46 -8.61 -17.32
C LEU A 491 -10.73 -7.28 -17.10
N HIS A 492 -9.39 -7.31 -17.18
CA HIS A 492 -8.56 -6.13 -16.96
C HIS A 492 -8.70 -5.04 -18.05
N ASP A 493 -9.32 -5.36 -19.19
CA ASP A 493 -9.63 -4.36 -20.24
C ASP A 493 -11.00 -3.71 -20.03
N GLN A 494 -11.82 -4.20 -19.09
CA GLN A 494 -13.15 -3.64 -18.84
C GLN A 494 -13.07 -2.31 -18.09
N PRO A 495 -13.83 -1.28 -18.49
CA PRO A 495 -13.85 0.01 -17.81
C PRO A 495 -14.48 -0.11 -16.42
N LEU A 496 -13.65 -0.04 -15.37
CA LEU A 496 -14.11 -0.27 -13.99
C LEU A 496 -15.20 0.72 -13.56
N ARG A 497 -15.07 2.00 -13.90
CA ARG A 497 -16.08 3.04 -13.57
C ARG A 497 -17.43 2.81 -14.26
N GLU A 498 -17.49 1.95 -15.27
CA GLU A 498 -18.73 1.55 -15.96
C GLU A 498 -19.25 0.19 -15.48
N ALA A 499 -18.61 -0.43 -14.47
CA ALA A 499 -19.01 -1.74 -13.97
C ALA A 499 -20.44 -1.79 -13.43
N GLY A 500 -21.01 -0.65 -13.04
CA GLY A 500 -22.42 -0.51 -12.64
C GLY A 500 -23.43 -0.53 -13.78
N ALA A 501 -22.98 -0.51 -15.04
CA ALA A 501 -23.87 -0.62 -16.21
C ALA A 501 -24.55 -2.00 -16.24
N TRP A 502 -25.82 -2.01 -16.62
CA TRP A 502 -26.64 -3.22 -16.67
C TRP A 502 -26.83 -3.69 -18.11
N GLY A 503 -26.93 -5.01 -18.29
CA GLY A 503 -27.16 -5.61 -19.61
C GLY A 503 -25.88 -5.80 -20.43
N VAL A 504 -24.72 -5.85 -19.78
CA VAL A 504 -23.42 -5.97 -20.45
C VAL A 504 -23.08 -7.43 -20.75
N LEU A 505 -23.41 -8.38 -19.86
CA LEU A 505 -23.25 -9.80 -20.14
C LEU A 505 -24.19 -10.19 -21.29
N ARG A 506 -23.63 -10.84 -22.32
CA ARG A 506 -24.37 -11.17 -23.54
C ARG A 506 -25.27 -12.40 -23.32
N PRO A 507 -26.60 -12.29 -23.39
CA PRO A 507 -27.46 -13.46 -23.41
C PRO A 507 -27.11 -14.38 -24.59
N GLY A 508 -27.33 -15.68 -24.41
CA GLY A 508 -26.97 -16.69 -25.41
C GLY A 508 -25.50 -17.13 -25.37
N SER A 509 -24.66 -16.50 -24.55
CA SER A 509 -23.30 -16.98 -24.31
C SER A 509 -23.29 -18.23 -23.44
N SER A 510 -22.26 -19.06 -23.57
CA SER A 510 -22.08 -20.21 -22.69
C SER A 510 -21.37 -19.82 -21.40
N VAL A 511 -21.86 -20.29 -20.26
CA VAL A 511 -21.07 -20.34 -19.03
C VAL A 511 -20.10 -21.53 -19.09
N ASN A 512 -18.99 -21.41 -18.39
CA ASN A 512 -18.01 -22.48 -18.22
C ASN A 512 -18.06 -23.00 -16.78
N GLY A 513 -17.63 -24.25 -16.57
CA GLY A 513 -17.58 -24.84 -15.24
C GLY A 513 -16.69 -24.04 -14.29
N LEU A 514 -17.21 -23.75 -13.09
CA LEU A 514 -16.49 -22.98 -12.06
C LEU A 514 -16.01 -23.90 -10.93
N ALA A 515 -14.69 -24.06 -10.82
CA ALA A 515 -14.09 -24.63 -9.61
C ALA A 515 -14.34 -23.71 -8.40
N PRO A 516 -14.40 -24.23 -7.16
CA PRO A 516 -14.60 -23.40 -5.98
C PRO A 516 -13.60 -22.23 -5.94
N LEU A 517 -14.12 -20.99 -5.94
CA LEU A 517 -13.28 -19.79 -5.89
C LEU A 517 -12.44 -19.74 -4.60
N PHE A 518 -13.06 -20.15 -3.49
CA PHE A 518 -12.46 -20.21 -2.17
C PHE A 518 -12.69 -21.62 -1.61
N PRO A 519 -11.75 -22.56 -1.84
CA PRO A 519 -11.84 -23.91 -1.31
C PRO A 519 -11.98 -23.92 0.21
N ARG A 520 -12.73 -24.88 0.78
CA ARG A 520 -12.83 -24.99 2.23
C ARG A 520 -11.46 -25.30 2.83
N VAL A 521 -11.06 -24.50 3.81
CA VAL A 521 -9.88 -24.77 4.63
C VAL A 521 -10.31 -25.72 5.74
N GLU A 522 -9.67 -26.89 5.85
CA GLU A 522 -9.90 -27.79 6.97
C GLU A 522 -9.41 -27.11 8.25
N GLN A 523 -10.28 -26.99 9.26
CA GLN A 523 -9.85 -26.56 10.59
C GLN A 523 -9.13 -27.74 11.25
N ASP A 524 -7.83 -27.61 11.48
CA ASP A 524 -7.14 -28.50 12.41
C ASP A 524 -7.86 -28.42 13.77
N LYS A 525 -8.32 -29.58 14.25
CA LYS A 525 -9.12 -29.72 15.46
C LYS A 525 -8.35 -29.42 16.74
#